data_AF-A0A4Q3VSH3-F1
#
_entry.id   AF-A0A4Q3VSH3-F1
#
_cell.length_a   1.000
_cell.length_b   1.000
_cell.length_c   1.000
_cell.angle_alpha   90.00
_cell.angle_beta   90.00
_cell.angle_gamma   90.00
#
_symmetry.space_group_name_H-M   'P 1'
#
loop_
_entity.id
_entity.type
_entity.pdbx_description
1 polymer ?
#
loop_
_entity_poly.entity_id
_entity_poly.type
_entity_poly.pdbx_seq_one_letter_code
_entity_poly.pdbx_strand_id
1 'polypeptide(L)'
;MLKHPDLTQRRIEAFLEHILRPAVQLDRQPLRIEINETPCETQAEAEAGPWTEVGEGYEYGPAYTVFWFRLSGTVPERFAGKTTVVVAELGGERTVWKDNSPWCGVDVQHSDFGWMEGSAMAGAGIVPNGGEAFEYYVQS
;
A
#
# COMPACT_ATOMS: atom_id res chain seq x y z
N MET A 1 -33.89 -28.22 0.83
CA MET A 1 -33.32 -27.37 -0.23
C MET A 1 -31.82 -27.31 -0.01
N LEU A 2 -31.04 -28.10 -0.74
CA LEU A 2 -29.57 -28.03 -0.67
C LEU A 2 -29.17 -26.68 -1.25
N LYS A 3 -28.56 -25.81 -0.42
CA LYS A 3 -27.99 -24.56 -0.92
C LYS A 3 -26.88 -24.93 -1.90
N HIS A 4 -26.93 -24.42 -3.12
CA HIS A 4 -25.86 -24.61 -4.09
C HIS A 4 -24.59 -23.93 -3.54
N PRO A 5 -23.50 -24.68 -3.28
CA PRO A 5 -22.29 -24.13 -2.68
C PRO A 5 -21.73 -22.95 -3.47
N ASP A 6 -21.66 -23.08 -4.80
CA ASP A 6 -21.13 -22.02 -5.68
C ASP A 6 -21.93 -20.72 -5.60
N LEU A 7 -23.26 -20.80 -5.48
CA LEU A 7 -24.09 -19.61 -5.32
C LEU A 7 -23.84 -18.93 -3.97
N THR A 8 -23.56 -19.72 -2.93
CA THR A 8 -23.22 -19.17 -1.61
C THR A 8 -21.87 -18.48 -1.66
N GLN A 9 -20.87 -19.10 -2.30
CA GLN A 9 -19.53 -18.53 -2.46
C GLN A 9 -19.56 -17.20 -3.23
N ARG A 10 -20.21 -17.16 -4.39
CA ARG A 10 -20.34 -15.92 -5.20
C ARG A 10 -21.02 -14.78 -4.43
N ARG A 11 -21.98 -15.10 -3.56
CA ARG A 11 -22.65 -14.09 -2.73
C ARG A 11 -21.74 -13.55 -1.63
N ILE A 12 -20.88 -14.39 -1.06
CA ILE A 12 -19.87 -13.96 -0.09
C ILE A 12 -18.84 -13.07 -0.78
N GLU A 13 -18.31 -13.49 -1.92
CA GLU A 13 -17.35 -12.71 -2.71
C GLU A 13 -17.92 -11.32 -3.06
N ALA A 14 -19.13 -11.26 -3.62
CA ALA A 14 -19.80 -10.00 -3.94
C ALA A 14 -20.05 -9.11 -2.70
N PHE A 15 -20.38 -9.71 -1.55
CA PHE A 15 -20.54 -8.96 -0.30
C PHE A 15 -19.20 -8.40 0.20
N LEU A 16 -18.14 -9.21 0.18
CA LEU A 16 -16.81 -8.78 0.61
C LEU A 16 -16.31 -7.62 -0.26
N GLU A 17 -16.46 -7.72 -1.58
CA GLU A 17 -15.98 -6.75 -2.54
C GLU A 17 -16.80 -5.45 -2.55
N HIS A 18 -18.12 -5.56 -2.66
CA HIS A 18 -18.96 -4.40 -2.93
C HIS A 18 -19.59 -3.77 -1.69
N ILE A 19 -19.60 -4.49 -0.55
CA ILE A 19 -20.25 -4.01 0.69
C ILE A 19 -19.24 -3.87 1.81
N LEU A 20 -18.53 -4.94 2.17
CA LEU A 20 -17.68 -4.93 3.37
C LEU A 20 -16.42 -4.09 3.17
N ARG A 21 -15.67 -4.29 2.08
CA ARG A 21 -14.40 -3.58 1.83
C ARG A 21 -14.58 -2.05 1.77
N PRO A 22 -15.57 -1.50 1.05
CA PRO A 22 -15.84 -0.05 1.07
C PRO A 22 -16.28 0.46 2.45
N ALA A 23 -16.97 -0.36 3.24
CA ALA A 23 -17.47 0.02 4.56
C ALA A 23 -16.39 0.02 5.65
N VAL A 24 -15.26 -0.69 5.48
CA VAL A 24 -14.15 -0.69 6.44
C VAL A 24 -13.11 0.40 6.17
N GLN A 25 -13.02 0.90 4.93
CA GLN A 25 -12.10 1.97 4.53
C GLN A 25 -12.82 3.33 4.48
N LEU A 26 -13.30 3.78 5.63
CA LEU A 26 -14.23 4.92 5.74
C LEU A 26 -13.61 6.28 5.40
N ASP A 27 -12.36 6.51 5.83
CA ASP A 27 -11.66 7.77 5.66
C ASP A 27 -10.38 7.56 4.84
N ARG A 28 -10.17 8.37 3.79
CA ARG A 28 -8.98 8.31 2.93
C ARG A 28 -8.29 9.67 2.84
N GLN A 29 -6.98 9.65 2.65
CA GLN A 29 -6.15 10.80 2.38
C GLN A 29 -5.19 10.43 1.24
N PRO A 30 -5.22 11.16 0.10
CA PRO A 30 -4.26 10.93 -0.97
C PRO A 30 -2.83 11.14 -0.48
N LEU A 31 -1.93 10.30 -0.99
CA LEU A 31 -0.49 10.39 -0.77
C LEU A 31 0.17 11.15 -1.91
N ARG A 32 1.32 11.75 -1.63
CA ARG A 32 2.24 12.19 -2.66
C ARG A 32 3.01 10.98 -3.15
N ILE A 33 3.04 10.77 -4.46
CA ILE A 33 3.69 9.63 -5.10
C ILE A 33 4.80 10.19 -5.99
N GLU A 34 6.01 9.72 -5.77
CA GLU A 34 7.14 10.01 -6.66
C GLU A 34 7.74 8.70 -7.17
N ILE A 35 8.25 8.73 -8.40
CA ILE A 35 8.92 7.59 -9.03
C ILE A 35 10.39 7.93 -9.30
N ASN A 36 11.26 6.95 -9.08
CA ASN A 36 12.62 6.90 -9.58
C ASN A 36 12.69 5.71 -10.55
N GLU A 37 12.91 6.02 -11.83
CA GLU A 37 13.02 5.02 -12.91
C GLU A 37 14.45 4.47 -13.05
N THR A 38 15.38 4.95 -12.23
CA THR A 38 16.75 4.40 -12.18
C THR A 38 16.76 3.17 -11.28
N PRO A 39 17.12 1.98 -11.80
CA PRO A 39 17.23 0.79 -10.97
C PRO A 39 18.31 0.95 -9.89
N CYS A 40 17.95 0.59 -8.66
CA CYS A 40 18.84 0.56 -7.50
C CYS A 40 18.68 -0.76 -6.75
N GLU A 41 19.75 -1.23 -6.11
CA GLU A 41 19.75 -2.49 -5.37
C GLU A 41 19.24 -2.31 -3.94
N THR A 42 19.37 -1.11 -3.38
CA THR A 42 19.04 -0.80 -1.99
C THR A 42 18.24 0.48 -1.85
N GLN A 43 17.52 0.63 -0.74
CA GLN A 43 16.80 1.86 -0.41
C GLN A 43 17.76 3.05 -0.35
N ALA A 44 18.92 2.89 0.28
CA ALA A 44 19.91 3.96 0.43
C ALA A 44 20.44 4.48 -0.91
N GLU A 45 20.55 3.61 -1.93
CA GLU A 45 20.87 4.02 -3.30
C GLU A 45 19.70 4.75 -3.95
N ALA A 46 18.49 4.21 -3.82
CA ALA A 46 17.29 4.79 -4.41
C ALA A 46 16.97 6.19 -3.87
N GLU A 47 17.24 6.44 -2.59
CA GLU A 47 17.06 7.73 -1.90
C GLU A 47 17.78 8.88 -2.60
N ALA A 48 18.91 8.62 -3.26
CA ALA A 48 19.64 9.62 -4.04
C ALA A 48 18.83 10.17 -5.24
N GLY A 49 17.77 9.48 -5.65
CA GLY A 49 16.91 9.85 -6.77
C GLY A 49 17.51 9.46 -8.12
N PRO A 50 17.05 10.08 -9.23
CA PRO A 50 16.11 11.21 -9.29
C PRO A 50 14.68 10.82 -8.92
N TRP A 51 13.91 11.77 -8.37
CA TRP A 51 12.49 11.59 -8.02
C TRP A 51 11.61 12.53 -8.83
N THR A 52 10.59 11.97 -9.50
CA THR A 52 9.59 12.74 -10.24
C THR A 52 8.20 12.46 -9.68
N GLU A 53 7.43 13.49 -9.36
CA GLU A 53 6.07 13.34 -8.85
C GLU A 53 5.12 12.82 -9.94
N VAL A 54 4.29 11.85 -9.59
CA VAL A 54 3.32 11.20 -10.48
C VAL A 54 1.94 11.15 -9.82
N GLY A 55 0.90 11.07 -10.65
CA GLY A 55 -0.49 11.01 -10.21
C GLY A 55 -1.09 9.60 -10.27
N GLU A 56 -2.31 9.47 -9.75
CA GLU A 56 -3.13 8.27 -9.94
C GLU A 56 -3.31 7.95 -11.43
N GLY A 57 -3.19 6.66 -11.79
CA GLY A 57 -3.29 6.20 -13.18
C GLY A 57 -2.03 6.45 -14.02
N TYR A 58 -0.92 6.90 -13.43
CA TYR A 58 0.36 6.98 -14.13
C TYR A 58 0.81 5.60 -14.63
N GLU A 59 1.04 5.50 -15.92
CA GLU A 59 1.56 4.29 -16.56
C GLU A 59 3.08 4.31 -16.53
N TYR A 60 3.68 3.23 -16.02
CA TYR A 60 5.13 3.06 -15.97
C TYR A 60 5.53 1.70 -16.53
N GLY A 61 6.78 1.59 -16.99
CA GLY A 61 7.27 0.37 -17.63
C GLY A 61 8.59 0.60 -18.37
N PRO A 62 9.11 -0.44 -19.03
CA PRO A 62 8.44 -1.71 -19.34
C PRO A 62 8.35 -2.66 -18.15
N ALA A 63 7.49 -3.68 -18.25
CA ALA A 63 7.42 -4.77 -17.28
C ALA A 63 8.79 -5.42 -17.05
N TYR A 64 8.98 -6.00 -15.86
CA TYR A 64 10.25 -6.60 -15.42
C TYR A 64 11.42 -5.60 -15.29
N THR A 65 11.09 -4.31 -15.13
CA THR A 65 12.04 -3.26 -14.76
C THR A 65 11.80 -2.87 -13.30
N VAL A 66 12.88 -2.70 -12.54
CA VAL A 66 12.81 -2.23 -11.17
C VAL A 66 12.55 -0.73 -11.18
N PHE A 67 11.43 -0.32 -10.61
CA PHE A 67 11.13 1.07 -10.28
C PHE A 67 11.12 1.24 -8.78
N TRP A 68 11.47 2.43 -8.33
CA TRP A 68 11.32 2.82 -6.95
C TRP A 68 10.24 3.88 -6.85
N PHE A 69 9.38 3.73 -5.86
CA PHE A 69 8.35 4.70 -5.51
C PHE A 69 8.62 5.23 -4.12
N ARG A 70 8.45 6.55 -3.97
CA ARG A 70 8.45 7.23 -2.69
C ARG A 70 7.04 7.72 -2.39
N LEU A 71 6.46 7.16 -1.33
CA LEU A 71 5.12 7.48 -0.86
C LEU A 71 5.24 8.35 0.38
N SER A 72 4.75 9.58 0.33
CA SER A 72 4.88 10.52 1.43
C SER A 72 3.59 11.27 1.72
N GLY A 73 3.48 11.77 2.95
CA GLY A 73 2.34 12.57 3.36
C GLY A 73 2.39 12.96 4.84
N THR A 74 1.30 13.58 5.28
CA THR A 74 1.05 13.88 6.69
C THR A 74 -0.23 13.19 7.10
N VAL A 75 -0.18 12.46 8.21
CA VAL A 75 -1.36 11.85 8.78
C VAL A 75 -2.33 12.97 9.21
N PRO A 76 -3.56 13.03 8.68
CA PRO A 76 -4.49 14.07 9.09
C PRO A 76 -4.91 13.91 10.56
N GLU A 77 -5.18 15.03 11.24
CA GLU A 77 -5.71 15.04 12.62
C GLU A 77 -6.97 14.17 12.79
N ARG A 78 -7.80 14.08 11.75
CA ARG A 78 -9.00 13.23 11.74
C ARG A 78 -8.73 11.72 11.82
N PHE A 79 -7.47 11.28 11.65
CA PHE A 79 -7.04 9.89 11.78
C PHE A 79 -6.49 9.57 13.17
N ALA A 80 -6.31 10.58 14.02
CA ALA A 80 -5.82 10.40 15.39
C ALA A 80 -6.66 9.36 16.16
N GLY A 81 -5.99 8.37 16.77
CA GLY A 81 -6.65 7.32 17.53
C GLY A 81 -7.40 6.28 16.69
N LYS A 82 -7.38 6.39 15.35
CA LYS A 82 -7.98 5.41 14.43
C LYS A 82 -6.91 4.48 13.86
N THR A 83 -7.23 3.21 13.74
CA THR A 83 -6.40 2.26 12.98
C THR A 83 -6.25 2.72 11.53
N THR A 84 -5.02 2.97 11.12
CA THR A 84 -4.65 3.58 9.84
C THR A 84 -3.62 2.71 9.13
N VAL A 85 -3.80 2.57 7.81
CA VAL A 85 -2.92 1.83 6.90
C VAL A 85 -2.46 2.77 5.78
N VAL A 86 -1.33 2.45 5.15
CA VAL A 86 -1.00 2.96 3.82
C VAL A 86 -1.48 1.95 2.78
N VAL A 87 -2.22 2.40 1.78
CA VAL A 87 -2.62 1.56 0.62
C VAL A 87 -1.77 1.96 -0.57
N ALA A 88 -0.95 1.04 -1.08
CA ALA A 88 -0.01 1.24 -2.18
C ALA A 88 -0.33 0.31 -3.35
N GLU A 89 -1.41 0.61 -4.06
CA GLU A 89 -1.75 -0.03 -5.33
C GLU A 89 -0.87 0.53 -6.44
N LEU A 90 0.36 0.03 -6.52
CA LEU A 90 1.34 0.45 -7.52
C LEU A 90 1.44 -0.58 -8.66
N GLY A 91 0.45 -1.46 -8.86
CA GLY A 91 0.50 -2.62 -9.77
C GLY A 91 1.25 -3.82 -9.15
N GLY A 92 1.26 -4.99 -9.82
CA GLY A 92 2.08 -6.23 -9.58
C GLY A 92 2.60 -6.58 -8.16
N GLU A 93 3.72 -7.31 -8.05
CA GLU A 93 4.42 -7.68 -6.79
C GLU A 93 5.51 -6.68 -6.38
N ARG A 94 5.46 -6.12 -5.17
CA ARG A 94 6.25 -4.98 -4.69
C ARG A 94 6.86 -5.29 -3.33
N THR A 95 7.95 -4.61 -3.00
CA THR A 95 8.60 -4.70 -1.69
C THR A 95 8.67 -3.32 -1.05
N VAL A 96 8.06 -3.16 0.11
CA VAL A 96 8.25 -2.00 0.98
C VAL A 96 9.58 -2.17 1.72
N TRP A 97 10.38 -1.10 1.74
CA TRP A 97 11.65 -1.03 2.43
C TRP A 97 11.57 -0.13 3.66
N LYS A 98 12.31 -0.50 4.70
CA LYS A 98 12.46 0.28 5.93
C LYS A 98 13.88 0.09 6.47
N ASP A 99 14.53 1.19 6.88
CA ASP A 99 15.87 1.17 7.44
C ASP A 99 16.88 0.42 6.54
N ASN A 100 16.79 0.66 5.23
CA ASN A 100 17.60 0.01 4.19
C ASN A 100 17.49 -1.53 4.15
N SER A 101 16.36 -2.07 4.60
CA SER A 101 16.06 -3.50 4.58
C SER A 101 14.68 -3.77 3.99
N PRO A 102 14.47 -4.87 3.25
CA PRO A 102 13.15 -5.33 2.86
C PRO A 102 12.28 -5.54 4.11
N TRP A 103 11.11 -4.91 4.12
CA TRP A 103 10.23 -4.92 5.30
C TRP A 103 8.95 -5.72 5.04
N CYS A 104 8.28 -5.53 3.91
CA CYS A 104 7.02 -6.20 3.62
C CYS A 104 6.80 -6.35 2.10
N GLY A 105 6.26 -7.49 1.66
CA GLY A 105 5.77 -7.65 0.30
C GLY A 105 4.34 -7.12 0.17
N VAL A 106 4.04 -6.41 -0.91
CA VAL A 106 2.70 -5.93 -1.24
C VAL A 106 2.33 -6.31 -2.68
N ASP A 107 1.08 -6.66 -2.91
CA ASP A 107 0.58 -7.07 -4.22
C ASP A 107 -0.89 -6.67 -4.39
N VAL A 108 -1.50 -6.99 -5.55
CA VAL A 108 -2.91 -6.67 -5.85
C VAL A 108 -3.94 -7.25 -4.87
N GLN A 109 -3.58 -8.32 -4.16
CA GLN A 109 -4.39 -8.94 -3.11
C GLN A 109 -4.03 -8.41 -1.70
N HIS A 110 -2.80 -7.88 -1.54
CA HIS A 110 -2.21 -7.41 -0.29
C HIS A 110 -1.59 -6.01 -0.46
N SER A 111 -2.40 -5.01 -0.79
CA SER A 111 -1.91 -3.69 -1.17
C SER A 111 -1.75 -2.71 -0.02
N ASP A 112 -2.20 -3.07 1.18
CA ASP A 112 -2.07 -2.24 2.36
C ASP A 112 -0.91 -2.68 3.27
N PHE A 113 -0.18 -1.71 3.79
CA PHE A 113 0.84 -1.90 4.81
C PHE A 113 0.62 -0.88 5.93
N GLY A 114 0.54 -1.38 7.17
CA GLY A 114 0.02 -0.61 8.31
C GLY A 114 -1.19 -1.24 8.99
N TRP A 115 -1.45 -2.55 8.80
CA TRP A 115 -2.19 -3.45 9.71
C TRP A 115 -1.33 -4.65 10.15
N MET A 116 -0.12 -4.69 9.60
CA MET A 116 0.90 -5.72 9.79
C MET A 116 2.24 -5.00 9.82
N GLU A 117 2.94 -5.06 10.94
CA GLU A 117 4.38 -4.84 10.92
C GLU A 117 5.03 -6.00 10.16
N GLY A 118 5.33 -5.79 8.88
CA GLY A 118 6.38 -6.51 8.12
C GLY A 118 6.56 -8.02 8.33
N SER A 119 5.52 -8.77 8.70
CA SER A 119 5.64 -10.18 9.08
C SER A 119 4.33 -10.89 8.84
N ALA A 120 4.43 -12.17 8.51
CA ALA A 120 3.42 -13.04 7.93
C ALA A 120 2.19 -13.35 8.82
N MET A 121 1.80 -12.48 9.76
CA MET A 121 0.65 -12.67 10.64
C MET A 121 -0.06 -11.34 10.90
N ALA A 122 -1.35 -11.32 10.57
CA ALA A 122 -2.28 -10.21 10.79
C ALA A 122 -2.26 -9.72 12.25
N GLY A 123 -2.06 -8.41 12.47
CA GLY A 123 -2.06 -7.89 13.83
C GLY A 123 -1.84 -6.39 13.96
N ALA A 124 -2.96 -5.65 13.87
CA ALA A 124 -3.19 -4.27 14.29
C ALA A 124 -2.48 -3.16 13.48
N GLY A 125 -3.29 -2.24 12.98
CA GLY A 125 -2.77 -1.08 12.27
C GLY A 125 -2.16 -0.02 13.13
N ILE A 126 -1.52 0.93 12.45
CA ILE A 126 -0.89 2.05 13.13
C ILE A 126 -2.02 2.91 13.69
N VAL A 127 -1.92 3.25 14.97
CA VAL A 127 -2.84 4.20 15.60
C VAL A 127 -2.05 5.50 15.77
N PRO A 128 -2.08 6.40 14.78
CA PRO A 128 -1.33 7.65 14.81
C PRO A 128 -1.96 8.65 15.79
N ASN A 129 -1.19 9.67 16.17
CA ASN A 129 -1.68 10.79 16.95
C ASN A 129 -2.26 11.91 16.08
N GLY A 130 -2.01 11.87 14.76
CA GLY A 130 -2.35 12.95 13.85
C GLY A 130 -1.22 13.97 13.72
N GLY A 131 -1.08 14.55 12.53
CA GLY A 131 -0.06 15.55 12.20
C GLY A 131 1.34 14.98 11.92
N GLU A 132 1.57 13.68 12.10
CA GLU A 132 2.87 13.08 11.82
C GLU A 132 3.16 13.01 10.33
N ALA A 133 4.37 13.40 9.92
CA ALA A 133 4.85 13.14 8.58
C ALA A 133 5.35 11.70 8.45
N PHE A 134 5.16 11.10 7.28
CA PHE A 134 5.69 9.78 6.96
C PHE A 134 6.21 9.72 5.54
N GLU A 135 7.10 8.77 5.32
CA GLU A 135 7.68 8.44 4.04
C GLU A 135 7.96 6.94 3.98
N TYR A 136 7.64 6.32 2.85
CA TYR A 136 7.91 4.92 2.58
C TYR A 136 8.53 4.76 1.19
N TYR A 137 9.47 3.82 1.09
CA TYR A 137 10.10 3.43 -0.16
C TYR A 137 9.56 2.08 -0.61
N VAL A 138 9.11 1.99 -1.85
CA VAL A 138 8.52 0.78 -2.43
C VAL A 138 9.24 0.45 -3.72
N GLN A 139 9.81 -0.74 -3.80
CA GLN A 139 10.44 -1.29 -5.00
C GLN A 139 9.42 -2.15 -5.76
N SER A 140 9.29 -1.96 -7.07
CA SER A 140 8.33 -2.69 -7.93
C SER A 140 8.92 -3.84 -8.73
#